data_AF-A0A8T7EQS5-F1
#
_entry.id   AF-A0A8T7EQS5-F1
#
_cell.length_a   1.000
_cell.length_b   1.000
_cell.length_c   1.000
_cell.angle_alpha   90.00
_cell.angle_beta   90.00
_cell.angle_gamma   90.00
#
_symmetry.space_group_name_H-M   'P 1'
#
loop_
_entity.id
_entity.type
_entity.pdbx_description
1 polymer ?
#
loop_
_entity_poly.entity_id
_entity_poly.type
_entity_poly.pdbx_seq_one_letter_code
_entity_poly.pdbx_strand_id
1 'polypeptide(L)'
;MHPITISDVRLYPVGLPLVERLRTSYGAEPFKSAVIVEVTTTEGAVGWGECPTKMRPSYAYETMGTALHVMREFLVPALIGQRFNSPTEVPKCLAPMRGHPMAKAALEAAVWDAWAKANLIGLAEAFAKHLPEGNEPTGRALVGVSIGIQDSIDATMNIINKRIDQGLWADQAQD
;
A
#
# COMPACT_ATOMS: atom_id res chain seq x y z
N MET A 1 -21.81 -7.53 -8.10
CA MET A 1 -20.44 -7.27 -8.58
C MET A 1 -19.95 -8.50 -9.29
N HIS A 2 -19.26 -8.31 -10.42
CA HIS A 2 -18.61 -9.34 -11.20
C HIS A 2 -17.44 -9.93 -10.41
N PRO A 3 -17.46 -11.25 -10.22
CA PRO A 3 -16.41 -11.96 -9.52
C PRO A 3 -15.21 -12.18 -10.45
N ILE A 4 -13.99 -12.24 -9.91
CA ILE A 4 -12.75 -12.35 -10.70
C ILE A 4 -12.02 -13.66 -10.43
N THR A 5 -11.21 -14.12 -11.38
CA THR A 5 -10.30 -15.26 -11.17
C THR A 5 -8.87 -14.86 -11.46
N ILE A 6 -7.95 -15.15 -10.54
CA ILE A 6 -6.54 -14.73 -10.68
C ILE A 6 -5.82 -15.64 -11.67
N SER A 7 -5.23 -15.07 -12.71
CA SER A 7 -4.53 -15.81 -13.77
C SER A 7 -3.00 -15.70 -13.67
N ASP A 8 -2.47 -14.54 -13.31
CA ASP A 8 -1.03 -14.30 -13.17
C ASP A 8 -0.76 -13.31 -12.03
N VAL A 9 0.41 -13.45 -11.39
CA VAL A 9 0.91 -12.49 -10.42
C VAL A 9 2.38 -12.22 -10.66
N ARG A 10 2.74 -10.95 -10.86
CA ARG A 10 4.13 -10.51 -11.06
C ARG A 10 4.60 -9.64 -9.92
N LEU A 11 5.87 -9.81 -9.56
CA LEU A 11 6.52 -9.13 -8.45
C LEU A 11 7.71 -8.33 -8.98
N TYR A 12 7.68 -7.02 -8.76
CA TYR A 12 8.73 -6.10 -9.19
C TYR A 12 9.41 -5.48 -7.96
N PRO A 13 10.58 -6.00 -7.54
CA PRO A 13 11.40 -5.33 -6.55
C PRO A 13 11.90 -3.99 -7.12
N VAL A 14 11.66 -2.90 -6.41
CA VAL A 14 12.06 -1.55 -6.83
C VAL A 14 12.83 -0.82 -5.73
N GLY A 15 13.71 0.09 -6.14
CA GLY A 15 14.42 1.01 -5.27
C GLY A 15 14.40 2.41 -5.89
N LEU A 16 13.72 3.36 -5.25
CA LEU A 16 13.60 4.73 -5.72
C LEU A 16 14.43 5.67 -4.85
N PRO A 17 15.40 6.41 -5.42
CA PRO A 17 16.12 7.45 -4.69
C PRO A 17 15.17 8.50 -4.10
N LEU A 18 15.39 8.87 -2.85
CA LEU A 18 14.61 9.91 -2.19
C LEU A 18 15.11 11.31 -2.60
N VAL A 19 14.19 12.21 -2.93
CA VAL A 19 14.50 13.62 -3.24
C VAL A 19 15.02 14.35 -1.99
N GLU A 20 14.35 14.15 -0.86
CA GLU A 20 14.76 14.63 0.46
C GLU A 20 15.02 13.42 1.36
N ARG A 21 16.21 13.35 1.99
CA ARG A 21 16.52 12.26 2.91
C ARG A 21 15.76 12.46 4.22
N LEU A 22 14.85 11.56 4.53
CA LEU A 22 14.21 11.53 5.84
C LEU A 22 15.17 10.91 6.87
N ARG A 23 15.66 11.73 7.80
CA ARG A 23 16.44 11.27 8.95
C ARG A 23 15.51 10.91 10.10
N THR A 24 15.56 9.65 10.51
CA THR A 24 14.86 9.15 11.71
C THR A 24 15.89 8.66 12.74
N SER A 25 15.44 8.25 13.93
CA SER A 25 16.31 7.61 14.93
C SER A 25 16.99 6.33 14.42
N TYR A 26 16.44 5.69 13.40
CA TYR A 26 16.99 4.49 12.75
C TYR A 26 17.97 4.79 11.61
N GLY A 27 18.32 6.07 11.39
CA GLY A 27 19.22 6.53 10.34
C GLY A 27 18.50 7.17 9.15
N ALA A 28 19.24 7.36 8.06
CA ALA A 28 18.74 7.88 6.79
C ALA A 28 18.89 6.82 5.70
N GLU A 29 17.81 6.52 4.99
CA GLU A 29 17.82 5.55 3.89
C GLU A 29 18.17 6.26 2.57
N PRO A 30 19.04 5.67 1.73
CA PRO A 30 19.42 6.27 0.45
C PRO A 30 18.31 6.17 -0.61
N PHE A 31 17.39 5.21 -0.46
CA PHE A 31 16.27 4.97 -1.36
C PHE A 31 15.10 4.34 -0.59
N LYS A 32 13.88 4.50 -1.12
CA LYS A 32 12.71 3.73 -0.71
C LYS A 32 12.69 2.42 -1.49
N SER A 33 12.76 1.29 -0.78
CA SER A 33 12.50 -0.02 -1.37
C SER A 33 11.01 -0.37 -1.30
N ALA A 34 10.55 -1.15 -2.26
CA ALA A 34 9.24 -1.80 -2.24
C ALA A 34 9.24 -3.02 -3.17
N VAL A 35 8.21 -3.86 -3.04
CA VAL A 35 7.84 -4.81 -4.08
C VAL A 35 6.50 -4.35 -4.66
N ILE A 36 6.49 -3.98 -5.94
CA ILE A 36 5.24 -3.72 -6.65
C ILE A 36 4.67 -5.06 -7.11
N VAL A 37 3.37 -5.25 -6.86
CA VAL A 37 2.62 -6.46 -7.19
C VAL A 37 1.66 -6.11 -8.31
N GLU A 38 1.69 -6.90 -9.38
CA GLU A 38 0.71 -6.86 -10.47
C GLU A 38 -0.08 -8.17 -10.46
N VAL A 39 -1.40 -8.07 -10.38
CA VAL A 39 -2.32 -9.19 -10.45
C VAL A 39 -3.10 -9.07 -11.75
N THR A 40 -3.06 -10.11 -12.58
CA THR A 40 -3.89 -10.21 -13.79
C THR A 40 -5.02 -11.20 -13.53
N THR A 41 -6.23 -10.87 -13.98
CA THR A 41 -7.39 -11.76 -13.90
C THR A 41 -7.66 -12.46 -15.24
N THR A 42 -8.42 -13.55 -15.24
CA THR A 42 -8.85 -14.24 -16.48
C THR A 42 -9.75 -13.37 -17.34
N GLU A 43 -10.42 -12.40 -16.75
CA GLU A 43 -11.26 -11.41 -17.42
C GLU A 43 -10.44 -10.26 -18.05
N GLY A 44 -9.12 -10.25 -17.84
CA GLY A 44 -8.20 -9.26 -18.41
C GLY A 44 -8.01 -8.00 -17.56
N ALA A 45 -8.56 -7.95 -16.35
CA ALA A 45 -8.30 -6.83 -15.43
C ALA A 45 -6.90 -6.95 -14.83
N VAL A 46 -6.22 -5.81 -14.67
CA VAL A 46 -4.89 -5.73 -14.05
C VAL A 46 -4.93 -4.81 -12.84
N GLY A 47 -4.64 -5.39 -11.67
CA GLY A 47 -4.61 -4.70 -10.39
C GLY A 47 -3.20 -4.56 -9.82
N TRP A 48 -2.99 -3.50 -9.04
CA TRP A 48 -1.69 -3.13 -8.50
C TRP A 48 -1.71 -3.01 -6.97
N GLY A 49 -0.63 -3.49 -6.35
CA GLY A 49 -0.40 -3.33 -4.92
C GLY A 49 1.06 -3.03 -4.62
N GLU A 50 1.34 -2.49 -3.44
CA GLU A 50 2.69 -2.21 -2.97
C GLU A 50 2.96 -2.95 -1.66
N CYS A 51 4.10 -3.64 -1.58
CA CYS A 51 4.67 -4.13 -0.34
C CYS A 51 5.76 -3.16 0.13
N PRO A 52 5.51 -2.33 1.15
CA PRO A 52 6.40 -1.23 1.56
C PRO A 52 7.56 -1.72 2.44
N THR A 53 8.24 -2.79 2.01
CA THR A 53 9.31 -3.41 2.79
C THR A 53 10.64 -2.69 2.66
N LYS A 54 11.41 -2.72 3.75
CA LYS A 54 12.78 -2.19 3.82
C LYS A 54 13.81 -3.26 3.48
N MET A 55 15.05 -2.85 3.21
CA MET A 55 16.17 -3.79 3.03
C MET A 55 16.60 -4.47 4.33
N ARG A 56 16.30 -3.85 5.48
CA ARG A 56 16.66 -4.33 6.81
C ARG A 56 15.42 -4.37 7.69
N PRO A 57 15.37 -5.27 8.70
CA PRO A 57 14.23 -5.38 9.60
C PRO A 57 14.27 -4.29 10.68
N SER A 58 14.21 -3.02 10.26
CA SER A 58 14.39 -1.87 11.15
C SER A 58 13.08 -1.29 11.67
N TYR A 59 12.02 -1.32 10.85
CA TYR A 59 10.68 -0.89 11.24
C TYR A 59 9.79 -2.08 11.61
N ALA A 60 9.84 -3.14 10.79
CA ALA A 60 9.18 -4.40 11.01
C ALA A 60 10.16 -5.55 10.75
N TYR A 61 9.79 -6.76 11.14
CA TYR A 61 10.61 -7.95 10.83
C TYR A 61 10.61 -8.29 9.33
N GLU A 62 9.60 -7.83 8.58
CA GLU A 62 9.52 -8.01 7.13
C GLU A 62 10.55 -7.11 6.43
N THR A 63 11.39 -7.76 5.62
CA THR A 63 12.30 -7.15 4.67
C THR A 63 11.88 -7.48 3.24
N MET A 64 12.44 -6.76 2.27
CA MET A 64 12.21 -7.08 0.85
C MET A 64 12.60 -8.53 0.53
N GLY A 65 13.70 -9.02 1.11
CA GLY A 65 14.13 -10.42 0.92
C GLY A 65 13.13 -11.42 1.49
N THR A 66 12.68 -11.22 2.72
CA THR A 66 11.71 -12.13 3.36
C THR A 66 10.35 -12.06 2.68
N ALA A 67 9.89 -10.88 2.26
CA ALA A 67 8.62 -10.72 1.57
C ALA A 67 8.65 -11.37 0.18
N LEU A 68 9.71 -11.16 -0.61
CA LEU A 68 9.85 -11.82 -1.91
C LEU A 68 9.88 -13.34 -1.78
N HIS A 69 10.61 -13.87 -0.80
CA HIS A 69 10.62 -15.31 -0.54
C HIS A 69 9.20 -15.82 -0.24
N VAL A 70 8.51 -15.20 0.72
CA VAL A 70 7.19 -15.69 1.14
C VAL A 70 6.13 -15.50 0.06
N MET A 71 6.18 -14.40 -0.68
CA MET A 71 5.28 -14.17 -1.82
C MET A 71 5.47 -15.24 -2.90
N ARG A 72 6.72 -15.47 -3.33
CA ARG A 72 7.01 -16.40 -4.44
C ARG A 72 6.71 -17.85 -4.08
N GLU A 73 7.10 -18.29 -2.90
CA GLU A 73 7.04 -19.70 -2.53
C GLU A 73 5.66 -20.12 -1.97
N PHE A 74 4.88 -19.18 -1.41
CA PHE A 74 3.65 -19.53 -0.68
C PHE A 74 2.44 -18.68 -1.05
N LEU A 75 2.54 -17.35 -1.03
CA LEU A 75 1.34 -16.50 -1.19
C LEU A 75 0.85 -16.43 -2.64
N VAL A 76 1.74 -16.28 -3.61
CA VAL A 76 1.37 -16.26 -5.05
C VAL A 76 0.79 -17.61 -5.47
N PRO A 77 1.43 -18.77 -5.20
CA PRO A 77 0.83 -20.07 -5.52
C PRO A 77 -0.54 -20.28 -4.89
N ALA A 78 -0.79 -19.74 -3.70
CA ALA A 78 -2.11 -19.83 -3.05
C ALA A 78 -3.20 -19.01 -3.76
N LEU A 79 -2.83 -17.95 -4.49
CA LEU A 79 -3.76 -17.05 -5.19
C LEU A 79 -4.04 -17.46 -6.64
N ILE A 80 -3.06 -18.03 -7.34
CA ILE A 80 -3.24 -18.42 -8.75
C ILE A 80 -4.41 -19.41 -8.89
N GLY A 81 -5.31 -19.12 -9.82
CA GLY A 81 -6.52 -19.90 -10.07
C GLY A 81 -7.63 -19.69 -9.03
N GLN A 82 -7.41 -18.90 -7.98
CA GLN A 82 -8.46 -18.59 -7.02
C GLN A 82 -9.48 -17.65 -7.63
N ARG A 83 -10.73 -17.92 -7.28
CA ARG A 83 -11.88 -17.18 -7.71
C ARG A 83 -12.48 -16.42 -6.54
N PHE A 84 -12.57 -15.10 -6.65
CA PHE A 84 -13.04 -14.22 -5.60
C PHE A 84 -14.36 -13.55 -6.01
N ASN A 85 -15.38 -13.71 -5.18
CA ASN A 85 -16.63 -12.95 -5.34
C ASN A 85 -16.46 -11.53 -4.80
N SER A 86 -15.65 -11.40 -3.76
CA SER A 86 -15.29 -10.15 -3.11
C SER A 86 -13.81 -10.16 -2.75
N PRO A 87 -13.08 -9.04 -2.90
CA PRO A 87 -11.69 -8.96 -2.47
C PRO A 87 -11.53 -9.14 -0.93
N THR A 88 -12.59 -8.95 -0.15
CA THR A 88 -12.62 -9.26 1.30
C THR A 88 -12.40 -10.73 1.64
N GLU A 89 -12.43 -11.62 0.65
CA GLU A 89 -12.17 -13.06 0.82
C GLU A 89 -10.64 -13.37 0.81
N VAL A 90 -9.80 -12.46 0.32
CA VAL A 90 -8.34 -12.66 0.21
C VAL A 90 -7.67 -12.93 1.56
N PRO A 91 -7.97 -12.21 2.66
CA PRO A 91 -7.37 -12.50 3.95
C PRO A 91 -7.60 -13.95 4.42
N LYS A 92 -8.79 -14.51 4.13
CA LYS A 92 -9.13 -15.90 4.47
C LYS A 92 -8.34 -16.89 3.60
N CYS A 93 -8.19 -16.59 2.31
CA CYS A 93 -7.35 -17.39 1.39
C CYS A 93 -5.89 -17.44 1.87
N LEU A 94 -5.34 -16.31 2.32
CA LEU A 94 -3.95 -16.19 2.76
C LEU A 94 -3.72 -16.53 4.24
N ALA A 95 -4.78 -16.85 4.99
CA ALA A 95 -4.71 -17.14 6.43
C ALA A 95 -3.77 -18.29 6.83
N PRO A 96 -3.62 -19.39 6.05
CA PRO A 96 -2.74 -20.50 6.43
C PRO A 96 -1.26 -20.09 6.60
N MET A 97 -0.79 -19.07 5.88
CA MET A 97 0.59 -18.57 5.98
C MET A 97 0.70 -17.62 7.17
N ARG A 98 1.33 -18.01 8.27
CA ARG A 98 1.39 -17.17 9.48
C ARG A 98 2.26 -15.93 9.29
N GLY A 99 1.82 -14.78 9.81
CA GLY A 99 2.56 -13.51 9.70
C GLY A 99 2.46 -12.86 8.32
N HIS A 100 3.51 -12.14 7.96
CA HIS A 100 3.72 -11.43 6.69
C HIS A 100 2.63 -10.43 6.28
N PRO A 101 2.16 -9.54 7.20
CA PRO A 101 1.09 -8.60 6.89
C PRO A 101 1.41 -7.66 5.72
N MET A 102 2.65 -7.17 5.57
CA MET A 102 3.00 -6.31 4.44
C MET A 102 2.92 -7.07 3.12
N ALA A 103 3.40 -8.31 3.10
CA ALA A 103 3.35 -9.11 1.88
C ALA A 103 1.90 -9.48 1.49
N LYS A 104 1.09 -9.87 2.48
CA LYS A 104 -0.32 -10.18 2.25
C LYS A 104 -1.13 -8.96 1.82
N ALA A 105 -0.92 -7.82 2.48
CA ALA A 105 -1.61 -6.57 2.16
C ALA A 105 -1.31 -6.12 0.73
N ALA A 106 -0.08 -6.31 0.24
CA ALA A 106 0.29 -5.97 -1.13
C ALA A 106 -0.49 -6.80 -2.17
N LEU A 107 -0.63 -8.11 -1.92
CA LEU A 107 -1.40 -9.00 -2.80
C LEU A 107 -2.90 -8.70 -2.69
N GLU A 108 -3.41 -8.51 -1.48
CA GLU A 108 -4.80 -8.11 -1.25
C GLU A 108 -5.13 -6.81 -1.96
N ALA A 109 -4.29 -5.77 -1.83
CA ALA A 109 -4.48 -4.49 -2.50
C ALA A 109 -4.52 -4.63 -4.03
N ALA A 110 -3.65 -5.46 -4.61
CA ALA A 110 -3.67 -5.76 -6.04
C ALA A 110 -4.96 -6.46 -6.47
N VAL A 111 -5.51 -7.37 -5.65
CA VAL A 111 -6.80 -8.02 -5.91
C VAL A 111 -7.96 -7.02 -5.80
N TRP A 112 -7.95 -6.12 -4.80
CA TRP A 112 -8.93 -5.04 -4.69
C TRP A 112 -8.95 -4.15 -5.93
N ASP A 113 -7.79 -3.70 -6.39
CA ASP A 113 -7.67 -2.86 -7.59
C ASP A 113 -8.13 -3.60 -8.86
N ALA A 114 -7.72 -4.86 -9.03
CA ALA A 114 -8.17 -5.69 -10.15
C ALA A 114 -9.69 -5.88 -10.14
N TRP A 115 -10.28 -6.16 -8.97
CA TRP A 115 -11.72 -6.36 -8.83
C TRP A 115 -12.51 -5.08 -9.08
N ALA A 116 -12.04 -3.93 -8.60
CA ALA A 116 -12.68 -2.64 -8.85
C ALA A 116 -12.70 -2.33 -10.36
N LYS A 117 -11.56 -2.52 -11.05
CA LYS A 117 -11.44 -2.36 -12.50
C LYS A 117 -12.32 -3.32 -13.29
N ALA A 118 -12.36 -4.61 -12.90
CA ALA A 118 -13.24 -5.60 -13.53
C ALA A 118 -14.73 -5.24 -13.37
N ASN A 119 -15.07 -4.49 -12.32
CA ASN A 119 -16.42 -4.01 -12.04
C ASN A 119 -16.70 -2.59 -12.56
N LEU A 120 -15.74 -1.98 -13.27
CA LEU A 120 -15.85 -0.63 -13.82
C LEU A 120 -16.18 0.44 -12.76
N ILE A 121 -15.62 0.30 -11.56
CA ILE A 121 -15.77 1.26 -10.48
C ILE A 121 -14.41 1.72 -9.92
N GLY A 122 -14.40 2.87 -9.25
CA GLY A 122 -13.21 3.35 -8.55
C GLY A 122 -12.91 2.53 -7.30
N LEU A 123 -11.63 2.43 -6.92
CA LEU A 123 -11.22 1.68 -5.73
C LEU A 123 -11.86 2.21 -4.43
N ALA A 124 -12.00 3.54 -4.30
CA ALA A 124 -12.68 4.12 -3.14
C ALA A 124 -14.18 3.73 -3.08
N GLU A 125 -14.85 3.68 -4.23
CA GLU A 125 -16.23 3.19 -4.32
C GLU A 125 -16.30 1.70 -3.97
N ALA A 126 -15.32 0.90 -4.41
CA ALA A 126 -15.24 -0.51 -4.06
C ALA A 126 -15.15 -0.68 -2.53
N PHE A 127 -14.29 0.08 -1.85
CA PHE A 127 -14.23 0.07 -0.38
C PHE A 127 -15.55 0.49 0.26
N ALA A 128 -16.15 1.58 -0.19
CA ALA A 128 -17.40 2.10 0.37
C ALA A 128 -18.55 1.08 0.33
N LYS A 129 -18.60 0.21 -0.69
CA LYS A 129 -19.60 -0.89 -0.79
C LYS A 129 -19.51 -1.92 0.33
N HIS A 130 -18.41 -1.94 1.07
CA HIS A 130 -18.18 -2.82 2.22
C HIS A 130 -18.20 -2.08 3.56
N LEU A 131 -18.50 -0.77 3.56
CA LEU A 131 -18.62 0.06 4.75
C LEU A 131 -20.10 0.37 5.07
N PRO A 132 -20.42 0.79 6.31
CA PRO A 132 -21.74 1.31 6.64
C PRO A 132 -22.12 2.51 5.77
N GLU A 133 -23.43 2.78 5.65
CA GLU A 133 -23.95 3.98 5.01
C GLU A 133 -23.32 5.27 5.59
N GLY A 134 -23.08 6.29 4.76
CA GLY A 134 -22.41 7.53 5.15
C GLY A 134 -20.88 7.51 4.99
N ASN A 135 -20.31 6.45 4.40
CA ASN A 135 -18.88 6.32 4.11
C ASN A 135 -18.59 6.43 2.60
N GLU A 136 -19.37 7.23 1.88
CA GLU A 136 -19.19 7.44 0.44
C GLU A 136 -17.88 8.17 0.14
N PRO A 137 -17.23 7.87 -1.00
CA PRO A 137 -16.02 8.58 -1.40
C PRO A 137 -16.29 10.08 -1.60
N THR A 138 -15.50 10.91 -0.94
CA THR A 138 -15.60 12.38 -0.99
C THR A 138 -14.81 13.00 -2.15
N GLY A 139 -13.99 12.21 -2.86
CA GLY A 139 -13.07 12.66 -3.89
C GLY A 139 -11.86 13.48 -3.37
N ARG A 140 -11.72 13.65 -2.06
CA ARG A 140 -10.64 14.39 -1.40
C ARG A 140 -10.38 13.88 0.01
N ALA A 141 -9.14 14.00 0.47
CA ALA A 141 -8.79 13.73 1.87
C ALA A 141 -7.92 14.86 2.40
N LEU A 142 -8.14 15.23 3.66
CA LEU A 142 -7.21 16.08 4.39
C LEU A 142 -5.94 15.28 4.65
N VAL A 143 -4.78 15.88 4.36
CA VAL A 143 -3.47 15.25 4.55
C VAL A 143 -2.57 16.12 5.40
N GLY A 144 -1.79 15.49 6.26
CA GLY A 144 -0.76 16.15 7.06
C GLY A 144 0.63 15.97 6.46
N VAL A 145 1.62 16.52 7.16
CA VAL A 145 3.04 16.35 6.83
C VAL A 145 3.83 15.93 8.05
N SER A 146 4.75 14.99 7.87
CA SER A 146 5.73 14.63 8.90
C SER A 146 7.03 15.40 8.66
N ILE A 147 7.51 16.11 9.67
CA ILE A 147 8.76 16.84 9.64
C ILE A 147 9.83 15.99 10.35
N GLY A 148 10.90 15.64 9.63
CA GLY A 148 12.03 14.90 10.19
C GLY A 148 12.89 15.74 11.13
N ILE A 149 13.82 15.09 11.84
CA ILE A 149 14.73 15.77 12.76
C ILE A 149 15.62 16.76 11.99
N GLN A 150 15.63 18.02 12.45
CA GLN A 150 16.47 19.08 11.90
C GLN A 150 17.70 19.34 12.78
N ASP A 151 18.69 20.04 12.24
CA ASP A 151 19.96 20.29 12.92
C ASP A 151 19.90 21.44 13.93
N SER A 152 18.85 22.27 13.88
CA SER A 152 18.62 23.36 14.83
C SER A 152 17.14 23.70 14.98
N ILE A 153 16.82 24.49 16.02
CA ILE A 153 15.47 25.05 16.22
C ILE A 153 15.09 25.95 15.05
N ASP A 154 15.99 26.83 14.59
CA ASP A 154 15.73 27.71 13.46
C ASP A 154 15.43 26.94 12.17
N ALA A 155 16.19 25.86 11.90
CA ALA A 155 15.91 24.97 10.78
C ALA A 155 14.52 24.29 10.91
N THR A 156 14.15 23.91 12.13
CA THR A 156 12.82 23.36 12.45
C THR A 156 11.71 24.39 12.19
N MET A 157 11.88 25.63 12.65
CA MET A 157 10.89 26.70 12.43
C MET A 157 10.75 27.04 10.94
N ASN A 158 11.87 27.07 10.21
CA ASN A 158 11.86 27.32 8.76
C ASN A 158 11.09 26.24 8.00
N ILE A 159 11.27 24.95 8.32
CA ILE A 159 10.54 23.88 7.64
C ILE A 159 9.05 23.89 8.03
N ILE A 160 8.70 24.20 9.28
CA ILE A 160 7.30 24.36 9.72
C ILE A 160 6.62 25.46 8.91
N ASN A 161 7.20 26.66 8.88
CA ASN A 161 6.62 27.80 8.14
C ASN A 161 6.45 27.45 6.65
N LYS A 162 7.47 26.83 6.04
CA LYS A 162 7.38 26.35 4.65
C LYS A 162 6.20 25.39 4.43
N ARG A 163 5.90 24.49 5.37
CA ARG A 163 4.76 23.55 5.23
C ARG A 163 3.41 24.22 5.45
N ILE A 164 3.33 25.18 6.36
CA ILE A 164 2.14 26.02 6.56
C ILE A 164 1.83 26.81 5.29
N ASP A 165 2.83 27.44 4.68
CA ASP A 165 2.69 28.18 3.42
C ASP A 165 2.23 27.28 2.25
N GLN A 166 2.48 25.97 2.34
CA GLN A 166 2.00 24.96 1.38
C GLN A 166 0.57 24.47 1.68
N GLY A 167 -0.09 24.98 2.71
CA GLY A 167 -1.42 24.56 3.14
C GLY A 167 -1.44 23.24 3.91
N LEU A 168 -0.29 22.73 4.37
CA LEU A 168 -0.16 21.49 5.12
C LEU A 168 -0.21 21.76 6.63
N TRP A 169 -1.40 22.11 7.12
CA TRP A 169 -1.69 22.34 8.54
C TRP A 169 -2.84 21.46 9.02
N ALA A 170 -2.73 20.95 10.24
CA ALA A 170 -3.49 19.80 10.73
C ALA A 170 -4.95 20.11 11.15
N ASP A 171 -5.45 21.33 10.96
CA ASP A 171 -6.68 21.80 11.63
C ASP A 171 -7.74 22.39 10.68
N GLN A 172 -8.01 21.71 9.57
CA GLN A 172 -9.15 22.05 8.69
C GLN A 172 -10.48 21.38 9.13
N ALA A 173 -10.62 21.03 10.42
CA ALA A 173 -11.81 20.37 10.97
C ALA A 173 -12.83 21.34 11.59
N GLN A 174 -12.82 22.62 11.20
CA GLN A 174 -13.87 23.59 11.51
C GLN A 174 -14.23 24.36 10.25
N ASP A 175 -15.25 23.88 9.54
CA ASP A 175 -16.31 24.65 8.88
C ASP A 175 -17.47 23.71 8.51
#